data_AF-A0A352AW00-F1
#
_entry.id   AF-A0A352AW00-F1
#
_cell.length_a   1.000
_cell.length_b   1.000
_cell.length_c   1.000
_cell.angle_alpha   90.00
_cell.angle_beta   90.00
_cell.angle_gamma   90.00
#
_symmetry.space_group_name_H-M   'P 1'
#
loop_
_entity.id
_entity.type
_entity.pdbx_description
1 polymer ?
#
loop_
_entity_poly.entity_id
_entity_poly.type
_entity_poly.pdbx_seq_one_letter_code
_entity_poly.pdbx_strand_id
1 'polypeptide(L)'
;MKKILFIIAFIFLFPCTVYAANFTFLVNNSVYLSDEKAFAGDTVKVYTVVVNNDFPSFSADVTFFNNGVHIGTAEIRNLAFEQAKQVSINYTLPEGKYTLEARMINVAVRDESGATIELSQQELAAYQATRALTIDIDTDGDNIGNTEDADDDNDGLSDTEEVSHGTDSIKADTDGDAINDKQEVDKGTDPTKADSDGDGKKDGEDLFPTNKAEWADVDEDGTGDNADTDDDNDGLSDADEARLGSDPLKKDTDGDGVEDGAEQEAGTDPTNKDTDGDGLNDNDEINGTTDPTKADTDDDGISDREEGNRGTDPTNLDTDGDGLSDGDELKKGSDPLKEDTDGDGVNDLLDAFPLDASESLDTDLDGTGNNADEDDDNDGILDVDEPVFGTDPLKNDTDGDGLSDKTEQEKGSNPLLADSDGDGRQDGEDSRPTAADRFDYKKIVQWGAFGSLILFIVFMSVYAYKRERY
;
A
#
# COMPACT_ATOMS: atom_id res chain seq x y z
N MET A 1 -114.59 24.39 25.44
CA MET A 1 -115.59 25.42 25.06
C MET A 1 -114.86 26.72 24.73
N LYS A 2 -115.40 27.51 23.77
CA LYS A 2 -114.92 28.81 23.24
C LYS A 2 -113.70 28.66 22.30
N LYS A 3 -113.82 28.58 20.96
CA LYS A 3 -114.58 29.34 19.94
C LYS A 3 -114.21 30.83 19.87
N ILE A 4 -113.62 31.19 18.71
CA ILE A 4 -113.80 32.43 17.92
C ILE A 4 -112.92 33.62 18.34
N LEU A 5 -112.06 34.14 17.45
CA LEU A 5 -112.47 35.17 16.47
C LEU A 5 -111.34 35.48 15.46
N PHE A 6 -111.71 35.36 14.18
CA PHE A 6 -110.99 35.82 13.01
C PHE A 6 -111.18 37.35 12.90
N ILE A 7 -110.10 38.14 12.81
CA ILE A 7 -110.17 39.54 12.36
C ILE A 7 -109.18 39.69 11.21
N ILE A 8 -109.75 39.89 10.02
CA ILE A 8 -109.07 40.36 8.81
C ILE A 8 -108.98 41.89 8.93
N ALA A 9 -107.77 42.43 8.86
CA ALA A 9 -107.54 43.87 8.69
C ALA A 9 -106.43 44.08 7.66
N PHE A 10 -106.75 44.96 6.70
CA PHE A 10 -106.00 45.40 5.53
C PHE A 10 -104.48 45.53 5.73
N ILE A 11 -103.71 44.81 4.91
CA ILE A 11 -102.28 45.08 4.70
C ILE A 11 -102.17 46.15 3.61
N PHE A 12 -101.73 47.34 4.02
CA PHE A 12 -101.24 48.36 3.12
C PHE A 12 -99.98 47.83 2.42
N LEU A 13 -100.03 47.78 1.08
CA LEU A 13 -98.87 47.61 0.21
C LEU A 13 -97.96 48.82 0.38
N PHE A 14 -96.90 48.67 1.18
CA PHE A 14 -95.71 49.51 1.07
C PHE A 14 -94.79 48.90 0.01
N PRO A 15 -94.20 49.70 -0.91
CA PRO A 15 -93.17 49.21 -1.80
C PRO A 15 -91.98 48.75 -0.94
N CYS A 16 -91.74 47.44 -0.93
CA CYS A 16 -90.53 46.87 -0.37
C CYS A 16 -89.39 47.22 -1.34
N THR A 17 -88.70 48.32 -1.09
CA THR A 17 -87.35 48.54 -1.64
C THR A 17 -86.44 47.50 -1.01
N VAL A 18 -86.09 46.48 -1.80
CA VAL A 18 -84.99 45.57 -1.47
C VAL A 18 -83.73 46.42 -1.42
N TYR A 19 -83.19 46.63 -0.22
CA TYR A 19 -81.83 47.14 -0.05
C TYR A 19 -80.88 46.09 -0.64
N ALA A 20 -79.99 46.53 -1.52
CA ALA A 20 -78.96 45.69 -2.14
C ALA A 20 -78.21 44.87 -1.07
N ALA A 21 -78.12 43.56 -1.27
CA ALA A 21 -77.23 42.72 -0.49
C ALA A 21 -75.79 43.18 -0.74
N ASN A 22 -74.97 43.23 0.30
CA ASN A 22 -73.56 43.59 0.18
C ASN A 22 -72.86 42.58 -0.75
N PHE A 23 -72.42 43.04 -1.92
CA PHE A 23 -71.59 42.28 -2.86
C PHE A 23 -70.31 41.86 -2.15
N THR A 24 -70.00 40.57 -2.13
CA THR A 24 -68.82 40.07 -1.40
C THR A 24 -68.11 39.03 -2.26
N PHE A 25 -67.15 39.46 -3.09
CA PHE A 25 -66.34 38.57 -3.93
C PHE A 25 -65.33 37.75 -3.13
N LEU A 26 -64.90 38.27 -1.97
CA LEU A 26 -63.99 37.64 -1.03
C LEU A 26 -64.70 37.43 0.30
N VAL A 27 -64.73 36.19 0.77
CA VAL A 27 -65.27 35.88 2.09
C VAL A 27 -64.24 36.29 3.15
N ASN A 28 -64.70 36.87 4.25
CA ASN A 28 -63.82 37.28 5.34
C ASN A 28 -63.12 36.05 5.95
N ASN A 29 -61.84 36.17 6.31
CA ASN A 29 -60.98 35.08 6.77
C ASN A 29 -60.69 33.98 5.73
N SER A 30 -60.79 34.29 4.43
CA SER A 30 -60.51 33.36 3.33
C SER A 30 -59.14 33.55 2.68
N VAL A 31 -58.09 33.68 3.48
CA VAL A 31 -56.71 33.53 3.02
C VAL A 31 -56.18 32.20 3.57
N TYR A 32 -55.62 31.35 2.72
CA TYR A 32 -55.22 29.99 3.04
C TYR A 32 -53.77 29.74 2.63
N LEU A 33 -53.13 28.78 3.29
CA LEU A 33 -51.82 28.28 2.91
C LEU A 33 -51.98 26.92 2.24
N SER A 34 -51.10 26.57 1.29
CA SER A 34 -51.10 25.21 0.72
C SER A 34 -50.70 24.14 1.72
N ASP A 35 -49.90 24.54 2.71
CA ASP A 35 -49.52 23.71 3.84
C ASP A 35 -49.80 24.50 5.12
N GLU A 36 -50.60 23.91 6.00
CA GLU A 36 -51.03 24.52 7.26
C GLU A 36 -50.07 24.21 8.41
N LYS A 37 -49.07 23.35 8.17
CA LYS A 37 -48.01 22.97 9.10
C LYS A 37 -46.62 23.51 8.69
N ALA A 38 -46.57 24.39 7.70
CA ALA A 38 -45.31 24.95 7.22
C ALA A 38 -44.59 25.76 8.32
N PHE A 39 -43.27 25.68 8.32
CA PHE A 39 -42.37 26.39 9.24
C PHE A 39 -41.72 27.60 8.57
N ALA A 40 -40.96 28.35 9.34
CA ALA A 40 -40.18 29.48 8.85
C ALA A 40 -39.18 29.00 7.79
N GLY A 41 -39.08 29.73 6.67
CA GLY A 41 -38.25 29.33 5.53
C GLY A 41 -38.97 28.49 4.48
N ASP A 42 -40.11 27.88 4.81
CA ASP A 42 -40.90 27.14 3.83
C ASP A 42 -41.53 28.06 2.79
N THR A 43 -41.50 27.61 1.53
CA THR A 43 -42.19 28.29 0.43
C THR A 43 -43.54 27.65 0.18
N VAL A 44 -44.60 28.30 0.65
CA VAL A 44 -45.98 27.86 0.49
C VAL A 44 -46.73 28.67 -0.57
N LYS A 45 -47.85 28.15 -1.05
CA LYS A 45 -48.81 28.95 -1.82
C LYS A 45 -49.76 29.65 -0.86
N VAL A 46 -49.72 30.98 -0.85
CA VAL A 46 -50.77 31.79 -0.21
C VAL A 46 -51.87 31.98 -1.23
N TYR A 47 -53.10 31.55 -0.91
CA TYR A 47 -54.21 31.60 -1.85
C TYR A 47 -55.51 32.08 -1.23
N THR A 48 -56.40 32.57 -2.10
CA THR A 48 -57.78 32.89 -1.77
C THR A 48 -58.70 32.42 -2.90
N VAL A 49 -59.98 32.23 -2.58
CA VAL A 49 -61.00 31.85 -3.55
C VAL A 49 -61.89 33.06 -3.81
N VAL A 50 -61.93 33.49 -5.06
CA VAL A 50 -62.80 34.58 -5.51
C VAL A 50 -64.02 33.96 -6.16
N VAL A 51 -65.22 34.38 -5.74
CA VAL A 51 -66.49 33.89 -6.25
C VAL A 51 -67.26 35.04 -6.88
N ASN A 52 -67.70 34.88 -8.12
CA ASN A 52 -68.56 35.86 -8.80
C ASN A 52 -70.00 35.34 -8.83
N ASN A 53 -70.85 35.83 -7.93
CA ASN A 53 -72.26 35.44 -7.86
C ASN A 53 -73.22 36.50 -8.40
N ASP A 54 -72.69 37.62 -8.90
CA ASP A 54 -73.49 38.83 -9.06
C ASP A 54 -73.38 39.42 -10.47
N PHE A 55 -72.30 39.14 -11.20
CA PHE A 55 -72.01 39.80 -12.48
C PHE A 55 -71.80 38.82 -13.63
N PRO A 56 -72.25 39.14 -14.85
CA PRO A 56 -71.98 38.35 -16.05
C PRO A 56 -70.48 38.12 -16.33
N SER A 57 -69.63 39.12 -16.07
CA SER A 57 -68.18 39.00 -16.20
C SER A 57 -67.45 39.88 -15.19
N PHE A 58 -66.40 39.31 -14.59
CA PHE A 58 -65.59 39.91 -13.53
C PHE A 58 -64.09 39.79 -13.83
N SER A 59 -63.34 40.88 -13.66
CA SER A 59 -61.86 40.88 -13.69
C SER A 59 -61.32 41.75 -12.57
N ALA A 60 -60.22 41.32 -11.94
CA ALA A 60 -59.54 42.08 -10.89
C ALA A 60 -58.10 41.58 -10.71
N ASP A 61 -57.29 42.39 -10.04
CA ASP A 61 -55.99 41.97 -9.52
C ASP A 61 -56.12 41.72 -8.01
N VAL A 62 -55.76 40.52 -7.56
CA VAL A 62 -55.77 40.15 -6.15
C VAL A 62 -54.37 40.31 -5.61
N THR A 63 -54.17 41.29 -4.75
CA THR A 63 -52.89 41.64 -4.17
C THR A 63 -52.82 41.14 -2.74
N PHE A 64 -51.76 40.39 -2.43
CA PHE A 64 -51.52 39.83 -1.11
C PHE A 64 -50.53 40.69 -0.32
N PHE A 65 -50.75 40.77 0.98
CA PHE A 65 -49.93 41.52 1.93
C PHE A 65 -49.61 40.66 3.16
N ASN A 66 -48.46 40.91 3.77
CA ASN A 66 -48.10 40.45 5.11
C ASN A 66 -47.92 41.69 6.01
N ASN A 67 -48.75 41.84 7.05
CA ASN A 67 -48.73 43.00 7.96
C ASN A 67 -48.75 44.35 7.21
N GLY A 68 -49.45 44.39 6.07
CA GLY A 68 -49.54 45.57 5.20
C GLY A 68 -48.41 45.74 4.17
N VAL A 69 -47.38 44.89 4.19
CA VAL A 69 -46.31 44.86 3.18
C VAL A 69 -46.73 43.99 2.01
N HIS A 70 -46.59 44.49 0.77
CA HIS A 70 -46.93 43.75 -0.44
C HIS A 70 -46.03 42.52 -0.63
N ILE A 71 -46.64 41.34 -0.83
CA ILE A 71 -45.91 40.07 -1.02
C ILE A 71 -46.17 39.41 -2.39
N GLY A 72 -47.16 39.89 -3.14
CA GLY A 72 -47.40 39.43 -4.51
C GLY A 72 -48.80 39.78 -5.03
N THR A 73 -49.01 39.55 -6.32
CA THR A 73 -50.28 39.84 -6.99
C THR A 73 -50.63 38.74 -7.98
N ALA A 74 -51.90 38.34 -8.01
CA ALA A 74 -52.44 37.34 -8.93
C ALA A 74 -53.64 37.90 -9.71
N GLU A 75 -53.78 37.51 -10.97
CA GLU A 75 -54.78 38.09 -11.87
C GLU A 75 -56.02 37.20 -12.07
N ILE A 76 -57.19 37.85 -12.08
CA ILE A 76 -58.46 37.27 -12.52
C ILE A 76 -58.94 38.05 -13.74
N ARG A 77 -59.27 37.32 -14.80
CA ARG A 77 -59.75 37.88 -16.06
C ARG A 77 -61.00 37.11 -16.48
N ASN A 78 -62.08 37.82 -16.79
CA ASN A 78 -63.34 37.31 -17.33
C ASN A 78 -63.95 36.12 -16.55
N LEU A 79 -63.97 36.17 -15.22
CA LEU A 79 -64.67 35.20 -14.38
C LEU A 79 -66.18 35.34 -14.58
N ALA A 80 -66.85 34.30 -15.09
CA ALA A 80 -68.26 34.37 -15.43
C ALA A 80 -69.17 34.28 -14.18
N PHE A 81 -70.47 34.53 -14.38
CA PHE A 81 -71.49 34.40 -13.35
C PHE A 81 -71.54 32.98 -12.75
N GLU A 82 -71.73 32.91 -11.43
CA GLU A 82 -71.73 31.67 -10.62
C GLU A 82 -70.45 30.83 -10.74
N GLN A 83 -69.31 31.46 -11.08
CA GLN A 83 -68.01 30.80 -11.10
C GLN A 83 -67.13 31.22 -9.93
N ALA A 84 -66.28 30.29 -9.49
CA ALA A 84 -65.23 30.52 -8.51
C ALA A 84 -63.86 30.26 -9.14
N LYS A 85 -62.87 31.07 -8.77
CA LYS A 85 -61.47 30.86 -9.15
C LYS A 85 -60.56 31.03 -7.95
N GLN A 86 -59.70 30.04 -7.74
CA GLN A 86 -58.59 30.16 -6.81
C GLN A 86 -57.47 30.98 -7.45
N VAL A 87 -56.92 31.90 -6.68
CA VAL A 87 -55.72 32.67 -7.04
C VAL A 87 -54.68 32.54 -5.94
N SER A 88 -53.42 32.45 -6.33
CA SER A 88 -52.33 32.18 -5.41
C SER A 88 -51.04 32.88 -5.82
N ILE A 89 -50.17 33.09 -4.83
CA ILE A 89 -48.76 33.46 -5.01
C ILE A 89 -47.89 32.45 -4.25
N ASN A 90 -46.63 32.28 -4.66
CA ASN A 90 -45.65 31.58 -3.85
C ASN A 90 -45.04 32.59 -2.86
N TYR A 91 -44.91 32.20 -1.60
CA TYR A 91 -44.38 33.07 -0.55
C TYR A 91 -43.60 32.25 0.47
N THR A 92 -42.37 32.71 0.78
CA THR A 92 -41.52 32.12 1.81
C THR A 92 -41.93 32.71 3.17
N LEU A 93 -42.31 31.85 4.11
CA LEU A 93 -42.82 32.27 5.41
C LEU A 93 -41.68 32.75 6.31
N PRO A 94 -41.70 33.99 6.82
CA PRO A 94 -40.81 34.38 7.90
C PRO A 94 -41.34 33.86 9.24
N GLU A 95 -40.43 33.62 10.18
CA GLU A 95 -40.77 33.30 11.57
C GLU A 95 -41.58 34.41 12.23
N GLY A 96 -42.47 34.03 13.13
CA GLY A 96 -43.19 34.92 14.03
C GLY A 96 -44.67 35.10 13.69
N LYS A 97 -45.25 36.17 14.26
CA LYS A 97 -46.68 36.45 14.18
C LYS A 97 -46.99 37.43 13.06
N TYR A 98 -47.91 37.06 12.17
CA TYR A 98 -48.30 37.93 11.07
C TYR A 98 -49.77 37.82 10.69
N THR A 99 -50.26 38.86 9.99
CA THR A 99 -51.57 38.90 9.37
C THR A 99 -51.40 38.93 7.85
N LEU A 100 -51.81 37.86 7.19
CA LEU A 100 -51.92 37.84 5.74
C LEU A 100 -53.22 38.50 5.30
N GLU A 101 -53.14 39.31 4.26
CA GLU A 101 -54.30 40.00 3.71
C GLU A 101 -54.34 39.82 2.20
N ALA A 102 -55.52 39.56 1.64
CA ALA A 102 -55.77 39.62 0.21
C ALA A 102 -56.72 40.78 -0.06
N ARG A 103 -56.33 41.72 -0.93
CA ARG A 103 -57.14 42.87 -1.33
C ARG A 103 -57.36 42.86 -2.83
N MET A 104 -58.59 43.11 -3.27
CA MET A 104 -58.88 43.24 -4.70
C MET A 104 -58.66 44.68 -5.14
N ILE A 105 -57.85 44.87 -6.17
CA ILE A 105 -57.61 46.16 -6.81
C ILE A 105 -57.91 46.07 -8.31
N ASN A 106 -58.05 47.21 -8.97
CA ASN A 106 -58.35 47.30 -10.40
C ASN A 106 -59.58 46.46 -10.81
N VAL A 107 -60.63 46.50 -9.98
CA VAL A 107 -61.84 45.70 -10.19
C VAL A 107 -62.63 46.25 -11.37
N ALA A 108 -62.91 45.38 -12.34
CA ALA A 108 -63.73 45.65 -13.51
C ALA A 108 -64.85 44.61 -13.64
N VAL A 109 -66.08 45.07 -13.44
CA VAL A 109 -67.32 44.30 -13.61
C VAL A 109 -68.05 44.76 -14.86
N ARG A 110 -68.69 43.83 -15.58
CA ARG A 110 -69.47 44.13 -16.79
C ARG A 110 -70.90 43.64 -16.68
N ASP A 111 -71.84 44.43 -17.21
CA ASP A 111 -73.25 44.04 -17.34
C ASP A 111 -73.49 43.10 -18.54
N GLU A 112 -74.75 42.69 -18.73
CA GLU A 112 -75.16 41.80 -19.84
C GLU A 112 -74.90 42.38 -21.24
N SER A 113 -74.74 43.72 -21.34
CA SER A 113 -74.42 44.41 -22.59
C SER A 113 -72.91 44.56 -22.83
N GLY A 114 -72.08 44.18 -21.86
CA GLY A 114 -70.64 44.32 -21.87
C GLY A 114 -70.12 45.68 -21.39
N ALA A 115 -71.01 46.58 -20.95
CA ALA A 115 -70.64 47.88 -20.40
C ALA A 115 -70.03 47.73 -19.00
N THR A 116 -69.02 48.55 -18.69
CA THR A 116 -68.36 48.55 -17.38
C THR A 116 -69.26 49.18 -16.32
N ILE A 117 -69.39 48.53 -15.16
CA ILE A 117 -70.09 49.06 -13.99
C ILE A 117 -69.04 49.70 -13.07
N GLU A 118 -69.24 50.96 -12.70
CA GLU A 118 -68.39 51.68 -11.74
C GLU A 118 -68.81 51.34 -10.31
N LEU A 119 -67.86 50.86 -9.50
CA LEU A 119 -68.08 50.53 -8.09
C LEU A 119 -67.66 51.71 -7.19
N SER A 120 -68.37 51.90 -6.08
CA SER A 120 -68.03 52.94 -5.10
C SER A 120 -66.77 52.58 -4.30
N GLN A 121 -66.10 53.59 -3.75
CA GLN A 121 -64.93 53.38 -2.88
C GLN A 121 -65.25 52.55 -1.63
N GLN A 122 -66.48 52.61 -1.13
CA GLN A 122 -66.92 51.83 0.02
C GLN A 122 -67.09 50.34 -0.33
N GLU A 123 -67.53 50.03 -1.56
CA GLU A 123 -67.65 48.65 -2.06
C GLU A 123 -66.28 48.03 -2.32
N LEU A 124 -65.34 48.80 -2.89
CA LEU A 124 -63.96 48.36 -3.10
C LEU A 124 -63.22 48.07 -1.78
N ALA A 125 -63.47 48.88 -0.74
CA ALA A 125 -62.88 48.67 0.59
C ALA A 125 -63.41 47.41 1.32
N ALA A 126 -64.56 46.89 0.89
CA ALA A 126 -65.11 45.64 1.42
C ALA A 126 -64.49 44.38 0.80
N TYR A 127 -63.73 44.50 -0.30
CA TYR A 127 -63.07 43.38 -0.99
C TYR A 127 -61.70 43.07 -0.42
N GLN A 128 -61.68 42.73 0.86
CA GLN A 128 -60.50 42.26 1.56
C GLN A 128 -60.79 41.03 2.41
N ALA A 129 -59.83 40.11 2.48
CA ALA A 129 -59.83 38.97 3.38
C ALA A 129 -58.52 38.97 4.18
N THR A 130 -58.58 38.64 5.46
CA THR A 130 -57.41 38.65 6.36
C THR A 130 -57.32 37.36 7.15
N ARG A 131 -56.11 36.86 7.42
CA ARG A 131 -55.87 35.72 8.31
C ARG A 131 -54.66 35.99 9.20
N ALA A 132 -54.82 35.77 10.51
CA ALA A 132 -53.71 35.81 11.47
C ALA A 132 -53.04 34.43 11.57
N LEU A 133 -51.71 34.42 11.67
CA LEU A 133 -50.84 33.24 11.70
C LEU A 133 -49.69 33.45 12.69
N THR A 134 -49.23 32.35 13.29
CA THR A 134 -47.96 32.25 14.00
C THR A 134 -47.18 31.14 13.30
N ILE A 135 -45.97 31.43 12.85
CA ILE A 135 -45.07 30.44 12.25
C ILE A 135 -43.85 30.33 13.14
N ASP A 136 -43.51 29.10 13.45
CA ASP A 136 -42.31 28.74 14.21
C ASP A 136 -41.19 28.34 13.25
N ILE A 137 -39.96 28.27 13.77
CA ILE A 137 -38.86 27.59 13.09
C ILE A 137 -38.83 26.12 13.55
N ASP A 138 -38.35 25.23 12.68
CA ASP A 138 -38.15 23.81 12.91
C ASP A 138 -36.68 23.57 12.53
N THR A 139 -35.82 23.58 13.55
CA THR A 139 -34.36 23.68 13.36
C THR A 139 -33.75 22.34 12.95
N ASP A 140 -34.25 21.25 13.50
CA ASP A 140 -33.78 19.89 13.24
C ASP A 140 -34.57 19.15 12.13
N GLY A 141 -35.72 19.69 11.72
CA GLY A 141 -36.56 19.13 10.68
C GLY A 141 -37.46 17.98 11.13
N ASP A 142 -37.72 17.83 12.43
CA ASP A 142 -38.51 16.74 12.99
C ASP A 142 -40.04 16.96 12.85
N ASN A 143 -40.44 18.15 12.38
CA ASN A 143 -41.81 18.66 12.24
C ASN A 143 -42.48 19.11 13.55
N ILE A 144 -41.70 19.46 14.56
CA ILE A 144 -42.07 20.18 15.76
C ILE A 144 -41.37 21.55 15.68
N GLY A 145 -42.07 22.61 16.08
CA GLY A 145 -41.46 23.94 16.07
C GLY A 145 -40.68 24.15 17.36
N ASN A 146 -39.59 24.90 17.31
CA ASN A 146 -38.71 25.15 18.45
C ASN A 146 -39.41 25.68 19.73
N THR A 147 -40.59 26.30 19.59
CA THR A 147 -41.37 26.75 20.76
C THR A 147 -42.03 25.58 21.51
N GLU A 148 -42.34 24.48 20.82
CA GLU A 148 -42.99 23.28 21.34
C GLU A 148 -42.04 22.08 21.47
N ASP A 149 -40.91 22.11 20.77
CA ASP A 149 -39.85 21.12 20.91
C ASP A 149 -39.17 21.25 22.28
N ALA A 150 -38.56 20.16 22.72
CA ALA A 150 -37.77 20.11 23.94
C ALA A 150 -36.29 19.81 23.68
N ASP A 151 -35.92 19.51 22.44
CA ASP A 151 -34.57 19.22 21.95
C ASP A 151 -34.48 19.78 20.53
N ASP A 152 -34.33 21.11 20.45
CA ASP A 152 -34.44 21.93 19.24
C ASP A 152 -33.45 21.56 18.11
N ASP A 153 -32.35 20.86 18.42
CA ASP A 153 -31.34 20.43 17.46
C ASP A 153 -31.13 18.90 17.38
N ASN A 154 -31.90 18.15 18.17
CA ASN A 154 -31.94 16.69 18.21
C ASN A 154 -30.58 16.03 18.46
N ASP A 155 -29.72 16.67 19.25
CA ASP A 155 -28.42 16.12 19.63
C ASP A 155 -28.52 15.12 20.79
N GLY A 156 -29.66 15.12 21.50
CA GLY A 156 -29.99 14.25 22.63
C GLY A 156 -29.91 14.93 24.00
N LEU A 157 -29.51 16.19 24.10
CA LEU A 157 -29.70 17.06 25.25
C LEU A 157 -30.97 17.88 25.05
N SER A 158 -31.85 17.92 26.06
CA SER A 158 -32.97 18.85 25.99
C SER A 158 -32.52 20.31 26.13
N ASP A 159 -33.30 21.28 25.62
CA ASP A 159 -32.99 22.71 25.76
C ASP A 159 -32.76 23.12 27.23
N THR A 160 -33.41 22.40 28.16
CA THR A 160 -33.23 22.61 29.61
C THR A 160 -31.90 22.08 30.15
N GLU A 161 -31.40 20.97 29.59
CA GLU A 161 -30.10 20.40 29.91
C GLU A 161 -28.99 21.23 29.30
N GLU A 162 -29.16 21.72 28.08
CA GLU A 162 -28.21 22.59 27.40
C GLU A 162 -27.95 23.90 28.13
N VAL A 163 -29.00 24.54 28.66
CA VAL A 163 -28.84 25.70 29.55
C VAL A 163 -27.95 25.40 30.75
N SER A 164 -27.95 24.14 31.22
CA SER A 164 -27.11 23.71 32.35
C SER A 164 -25.66 23.43 31.94
N HIS A 165 -25.44 23.00 30.69
CA HIS A 165 -24.13 22.77 30.08
C HIS A 165 -23.52 24.03 29.44
N GLY A 166 -24.33 25.08 29.22
CA GLY A 166 -23.91 26.33 28.61
C GLY A 166 -23.85 26.28 27.08
N THR A 167 -24.53 25.30 26.48
CA THR A 167 -24.57 25.05 25.04
C THR A 167 -25.72 25.79 24.34
N ASP A 168 -25.74 25.74 23.00
CA ASP A 168 -26.69 26.44 22.15
C ASP A 168 -27.76 25.48 21.60
N SER A 169 -29.00 25.61 22.08
CA SER A 169 -30.09 24.66 21.80
C SER A 169 -30.52 24.48 20.37
N ILE A 170 -30.00 25.30 19.47
CA ILE A 170 -30.29 25.19 18.04
C ILE A 170 -29.09 24.67 17.25
N LYS A 171 -28.05 24.17 17.93
CA LYS A 171 -26.78 23.78 17.34
C LYS A 171 -26.21 22.56 18.09
N ALA A 172 -26.46 21.40 17.51
CA ALA A 172 -26.07 20.11 18.07
C ALA A 172 -24.59 19.97 18.46
N ASP A 173 -23.69 20.74 17.84
CA ASP A 173 -22.27 20.81 18.16
C ASP A 173 -21.97 22.27 18.45
N THR A 174 -21.94 22.68 19.72
CA THR A 174 -21.89 24.10 20.13
C THR A 174 -20.58 24.77 19.73
N ASP A 175 -19.45 24.08 19.83
CA ASP A 175 -18.12 24.67 19.63
C ASP A 175 -17.48 24.39 18.25
N GLY A 176 -18.08 23.50 17.46
CA GLY A 176 -17.71 23.18 16.10
C GLY A 176 -16.49 22.27 15.99
N ASP A 177 -16.36 21.29 16.87
CA ASP A 177 -15.25 20.33 16.88
C ASP A 177 -15.58 18.96 16.26
N ALA A 178 -16.82 18.79 15.80
CA ALA A 178 -17.39 17.58 15.19
C ALA A 178 -17.85 16.48 16.16
N ILE A 179 -17.86 16.74 17.46
CA ILE A 179 -18.64 15.98 18.45
C ILE A 179 -19.88 16.79 18.81
N ASN A 180 -21.01 16.11 19.06
CA ASN A 180 -22.22 16.80 19.52
C ASN A 180 -22.19 16.97 21.05
N ASP A 181 -22.92 17.96 21.57
CA ASP A 181 -22.83 18.36 22.97
C ASP A 181 -23.20 17.20 23.90
N LYS A 182 -24.20 16.39 23.51
CA LYS A 182 -24.58 15.18 24.24
C LYS A 182 -23.45 14.14 24.36
N GLN A 183 -22.72 13.90 23.27
CA GLN A 183 -21.60 12.96 23.22
C GLN A 183 -20.43 13.44 24.07
N GLU A 184 -20.17 14.74 24.08
CA GLU A 184 -19.15 15.34 24.91
C GLU A 184 -19.45 15.17 26.41
N VAL A 185 -20.70 15.43 26.79
CA VAL A 185 -21.17 15.19 28.16
C VAL A 185 -20.97 13.72 28.58
N ASP A 186 -21.19 12.75 27.68
CA ASP A 186 -20.96 11.32 27.96
C ASP A 186 -19.47 10.96 28.03
N LYS A 187 -18.63 11.59 27.19
CA LYS A 187 -17.16 11.42 27.19
C LYS A 187 -16.48 12.16 28.34
N GLY A 188 -17.18 13.11 28.97
CA GLY A 188 -16.65 13.94 30.04
C GLY A 188 -15.82 15.14 29.56
N THR A 189 -15.96 15.51 28.29
CA THR A 189 -15.39 16.73 27.68
C THR A 189 -16.31 17.94 27.92
N ASP A 190 -15.83 19.14 27.61
CA ASP A 190 -16.53 20.41 27.80
C ASP A 190 -17.16 20.87 26.47
N PRO A 191 -18.49 20.79 26.30
CA PRO A 191 -19.18 21.05 25.03
C PRO A 191 -19.17 22.50 24.56
N THR A 192 -18.45 23.36 25.28
CA THR A 192 -18.26 24.76 24.90
C THR A 192 -16.82 25.04 24.47
N LYS A 193 -15.96 24.02 24.45
CA LYS A 193 -14.56 24.12 24.10
C LYS A 193 -14.18 22.97 23.18
N ALA A 194 -13.89 23.37 21.94
CA ALA A 194 -13.43 22.46 20.91
C ALA A 194 -12.10 21.73 21.20
N ASP A 195 -11.47 21.97 22.36
CA ASP A 195 -10.24 21.38 22.88
C ASP A 195 -10.33 21.49 24.42
N SER A 196 -10.80 20.41 25.04
CA SER A 196 -11.23 20.38 26.44
C SER A 196 -10.07 20.49 27.43
N ASP A 197 -8.96 19.80 27.17
CA ASP A 197 -7.79 19.78 28.04
C ASP A 197 -6.68 20.77 27.62
N GLY A 198 -6.83 21.38 26.44
CA GLY A 198 -6.04 22.47 25.93
C GLY A 198 -4.68 22.06 25.38
N ASP A 199 -4.51 20.83 24.91
CA ASP A 199 -3.26 20.34 24.32
C ASP A 199 -3.05 20.79 22.86
N GLY A 200 -4.10 21.32 22.23
CA GLY A 200 -4.12 21.81 20.86
C GLY A 200 -4.74 20.85 19.84
N LYS A 201 -5.22 19.69 20.27
CA LYS A 201 -6.03 18.75 19.50
C LYS A 201 -7.49 18.96 19.88
N LYS A 202 -8.36 18.80 18.89
CA LYS A 202 -9.79 18.97 19.13
C LYS A 202 -10.37 17.70 19.69
N ASP A 203 -11.38 17.77 20.54
CA ASP A 203 -11.93 16.56 21.18
C ASP A 203 -12.44 15.56 20.12
N GLY A 204 -12.99 16.05 18.99
CA GLY A 204 -13.37 15.27 17.81
C GLY A 204 -12.24 14.54 17.07
N GLU A 205 -10.99 14.98 17.24
CA GLU A 205 -9.79 14.40 16.62
C GLU A 205 -8.87 13.71 17.63
N ASP A 206 -9.16 13.86 18.92
CA ASP A 206 -8.33 13.42 20.04
C ASP A 206 -8.85 12.10 20.64
N LEU A 207 -7.98 11.09 20.71
CA LEU A 207 -8.32 9.80 21.30
C LEU A 207 -8.36 9.84 22.85
N PHE A 208 -7.70 10.82 23.46
CA PHE A 208 -7.68 11.07 24.90
C PHE A 208 -8.07 12.52 25.25
N PRO A 209 -9.30 12.97 24.92
CA PRO A 209 -9.72 14.38 24.98
C PRO A 209 -9.86 14.97 26.40
N THR A 210 -9.41 14.23 27.41
CA THR A 210 -9.37 14.68 28.82
C THR A 210 -7.97 14.58 29.42
N ASN A 211 -6.99 14.14 28.64
CA ASN A 211 -5.61 13.95 29.04
C ASN A 211 -4.66 14.71 28.13
N LYS A 212 -4.34 15.93 28.54
CA LYS A 212 -3.44 16.86 27.86
C LYS A 212 -2.06 16.32 27.43
N ALA A 213 -1.64 15.19 27.96
CA ALA A 213 -0.37 14.58 27.65
C ALA A 213 -0.46 13.59 26.48
N GLU A 214 -1.66 13.19 26.04
CA GLU A 214 -1.90 12.14 25.06
C GLU A 214 -2.97 12.58 24.08
N TRP A 215 -2.80 12.26 22.80
CA TRP A 215 -3.81 12.57 21.77
C TRP A 215 -3.97 11.52 20.67
N ALA A 216 -3.02 10.58 20.59
CA ALA A 216 -2.96 9.51 19.59
C ALA A 216 -2.57 8.20 20.28
N ASP A 217 -2.96 7.10 19.66
CA ASP A 217 -2.84 5.70 20.11
C ASP A 217 -2.79 4.87 18.82
N VAL A 218 -1.60 4.74 18.24
CA VAL A 218 -1.40 4.19 16.89
C VAL A 218 -1.84 2.73 16.78
N ASP A 219 -1.61 1.95 17.83
CA ASP A 219 -1.91 0.53 17.87
C ASP A 219 -3.28 0.19 18.51
N GLU A 220 -3.97 1.20 19.04
CA GLU A 220 -5.25 1.12 19.72
C GLU A 220 -5.23 0.22 20.98
N ASP A 221 -4.09 0.15 21.69
CA ASP A 221 -3.94 -0.65 22.91
C ASP A 221 -4.54 0.03 24.16
N GLY A 222 -4.82 1.34 24.06
CA GLY A 222 -5.39 2.18 25.10
C GLY A 222 -4.35 2.99 25.89
N THR A 223 -3.07 2.87 25.54
CA THR A 223 -1.96 3.73 25.99
C THR A 223 -1.69 4.75 24.89
N GLY A 224 -1.53 6.02 25.25
CA GLY A 224 -1.25 7.04 24.24
C GLY A 224 0.23 7.06 23.85
N ASP A 225 0.51 7.43 22.60
CA ASP A 225 1.86 7.41 21.99
C ASP A 225 2.93 8.17 22.81
N ASN A 226 2.58 9.19 23.61
CA ASN A 226 3.62 9.87 24.41
C ASN A 226 4.02 9.08 25.68
N ALA A 227 3.20 8.13 26.09
CA ALA A 227 3.42 7.26 27.25
C ALA A 227 3.74 5.82 26.88
N ASP A 228 3.35 5.38 25.68
CA ASP A 228 3.79 4.11 25.13
C ASP A 228 5.31 4.14 24.86
N THR A 229 5.89 2.96 24.75
CA THR A 229 7.30 2.76 24.45
C THR A 229 7.52 1.94 23.18
N ASP A 230 6.43 1.51 22.55
CA ASP A 230 6.34 0.74 21.32
C ASP A 230 5.03 1.15 20.64
N ASP A 231 5.01 2.38 20.11
CA ASP A 231 3.79 3.10 19.67
C ASP A 231 2.96 2.32 18.63
N ASP A 232 3.60 1.51 17.79
CA ASP A 232 2.91 0.69 16.81
C ASP A 232 2.79 -0.79 17.22
N ASN A 233 3.45 -1.25 18.28
CA ASN A 233 3.39 -2.63 18.78
C ASN A 233 3.86 -3.67 17.75
N ASP A 234 4.98 -3.39 17.08
CA ASP A 234 5.66 -4.32 16.18
C ASP A 234 6.76 -5.15 16.87
N GLY A 235 7.04 -4.84 18.15
CA GLY A 235 8.02 -5.52 18.98
C GLY A 235 9.36 -4.80 19.07
N LEU A 236 9.51 -3.63 18.46
CA LEU A 236 10.67 -2.75 18.55
C LEU A 236 10.29 -1.44 19.24
N SER A 237 10.93 -1.12 20.36
CA SER A 237 10.60 0.12 21.07
C SER A 237 11.00 1.38 20.29
N ASP A 238 10.29 2.50 20.45
CA ASP A 238 10.58 3.78 19.78
C ASP A 238 12.04 4.25 20.00
N ALA A 239 12.62 3.91 21.14
CA ALA A 239 14.01 4.23 21.45
C ALA A 239 15.02 3.41 20.63
N ASP A 240 14.69 2.16 20.32
CA ASP A 240 15.49 1.28 19.46
C ASP A 240 15.26 1.62 17.98
N GLU A 241 14.03 1.93 17.59
CA GLU A 241 13.69 2.42 16.25
C GLU A 241 14.39 3.73 15.93
N ALA A 242 14.35 4.71 16.84
CA ALA A 242 15.09 5.96 16.66
C ALA A 242 16.62 5.75 16.51
N ARG A 243 17.16 4.63 17.01
CA ARG A 243 18.57 4.27 16.82
C ARG A 243 18.81 3.62 15.46
N LEU A 244 17.88 2.80 14.98
CA LEU A 244 17.95 2.09 13.70
C LEU A 244 17.57 3.00 12.53
N GLY A 245 16.77 4.05 12.79
CA GLY A 245 16.25 4.97 11.80
C GLY A 245 14.87 4.60 11.27
N SER A 246 14.21 3.61 11.88
CA SER A 246 12.83 3.24 11.57
C SER A 246 11.80 4.21 12.16
N ASP A 247 10.53 4.06 11.77
CA ASP A 247 9.42 4.95 12.09
C ASP A 247 8.52 4.36 13.18
N PRO A 248 8.54 4.89 14.42
CA PRO A 248 7.79 4.34 15.56
C PRO A 248 6.28 4.24 15.42
N LEU A 249 5.73 4.91 14.42
CA LEU A 249 4.29 4.93 14.19
C LEU A 249 3.88 3.95 13.07
N LYS A 250 4.81 3.09 12.60
CA LYS A 250 4.60 2.22 11.44
C LYS A 250 5.38 0.91 11.57
N LYS A 251 4.61 -0.14 11.89
CA LYS A 251 5.08 -1.52 12.10
C LYS A 251 6.05 -2.14 11.10
N ASP A 252 6.08 -1.61 9.88
CA ASP A 252 6.86 -2.11 8.75
C ASP A 252 7.32 -0.85 8.02
N THR A 253 8.46 -0.30 8.41
CA THR A 253 8.93 1.02 8.04
C THR A 253 9.14 1.14 6.54
N ASP A 254 9.79 0.16 5.93
CA ASP A 254 10.12 0.22 4.52
C ASP A 254 8.97 -0.27 3.61
N GLY A 255 8.07 -1.10 4.13
CA GLY A 255 6.90 -1.67 3.45
C GLY A 255 7.19 -2.93 2.63
N ASP A 256 8.14 -3.78 2.98
CA ASP A 256 8.44 -5.04 2.28
C ASP A 256 7.55 -6.21 2.74
N GLY A 257 6.89 -6.07 3.89
CA GLY A 257 5.99 -7.04 4.49
C GLY A 257 6.52 -7.72 5.75
N VAL A 258 7.73 -7.40 6.23
CA VAL A 258 8.24 -7.79 7.54
C VAL A 258 8.08 -6.63 8.52
N GLU A 259 7.76 -6.94 9.78
CA GLU A 259 7.64 -5.92 10.83
C GLU A 259 9.04 -5.54 11.37
N ASP A 260 9.29 -4.29 11.78
CA ASP A 260 10.66 -3.83 12.10
C ASP A 260 11.27 -4.62 13.26
N GLY A 261 10.44 -4.96 14.26
CA GLY A 261 10.81 -5.86 15.35
C GLY A 261 11.20 -7.26 14.88
N ALA A 262 10.53 -7.79 13.86
CA ALA A 262 10.85 -9.10 13.28
C ALA A 262 12.11 -9.05 12.39
N GLU A 263 12.33 -7.95 11.67
CA GLU A 263 13.56 -7.71 10.92
C GLU A 263 14.78 -7.66 11.82
N GLN A 264 14.67 -6.96 12.95
CA GLN A 264 15.73 -6.91 13.95
C GLN A 264 16.03 -8.30 14.56
N GLU A 265 15.04 -9.19 14.66
CA GLU A 265 15.26 -10.60 15.07
C GLU A 265 15.93 -11.42 13.96
N ALA A 266 15.56 -11.18 12.70
CA ALA A 266 16.16 -11.81 11.52
C ALA A 266 17.58 -11.30 11.21
N GLY A 267 17.93 -10.10 11.70
CA GLY A 267 19.20 -9.44 11.44
C GLY A 267 19.20 -8.55 10.19
N THR A 268 18.02 -8.26 9.64
CA THR A 268 17.82 -7.37 8.50
C THR A 268 17.69 -5.90 8.93
N ASP A 269 17.76 -4.97 7.98
CA ASP A 269 17.66 -3.52 8.20
C ASP A 269 16.22 -3.04 7.99
N PRO A 270 15.51 -2.59 9.06
CA PRO A 270 14.10 -2.21 8.95
C PRO A 270 13.77 -1.03 8.03
N THR A 271 14.80 -0.37 7.51
CA THR A 271 14.67 0.76 6.61
C THR A 271 14.96 0.40 5.15
N ASN A 272 15.27 -0.87 4.87
CA ASN A 272 15.74 -1.31 3.57
C ASN A 272 15.25 -2.71 3.17
N LYS A 273 14.32 -2.73 2.22
CA LYS A 273 13.61 -3.91 1.71
C LYS A 273 14.44 -5.12 1.30
N ASP A 274 15.73 -4.92 1.06
CA ASP A 274 16.70 -5.83 0.44
C ASP A 274 18.03 -5.54 1.13
N THR A 275 18.22 -6.17 2.29
CA THR A 275 19.28 -5.85 3.25
C THR A 275 20.67 -6.06 2.66
N ASP A 276 20.86 -7.13 1.89
CA ASP A 276 22.16 -7.48 1.33
C ASP A 276 22.39 -6.97 -0.11
N GLY A 277 21.33 -6.51 -0.78
CA GLY A 277 21.38 -5.83 -2.06
C GLY A 277 21.51 -6.76 -3.26
N ASP A 278 21.08 -8.01 -3.14
CA ASP A 278 21.12 -9.00 -4.21
C ASP A 278 19.92 -8.90 -5.19
N GLY A 279 18.86 -8.20 -4.76
CA GLY A 279 17.64 -7.96 -5.51
C GLY A 279 16.48 -8.91 -5.19
N LEU A 280 16.57 -9.71 -4.13
CA LEU A 280 15.47 -10.32 -3.38
C LEU A 280 15.09 -9.39 -2.23
N ASN A 281 13.84 -9.47 -1.78
CA ASN A 281 13.41 -8.70 -0.62
C ASN A 281 13.55 -9.55 0.64
N ASP A 282 13.79 -8.92 1.79
CA ASP A 282 13.98 -9.59 3.08
C ASP A 282 12.79 -10.50 3.42
N ASN A 283 11.55 -10.03 3.19
CA ASN A 283 10.37 -10.87 3.35
C ASN A 283 10.38 -12.16 2.50
N ASP A 284 10.88 -12.11 1.26
CA ASP A 284 10.92 -13.27 0.37
C ASP A 284 11.95 -14.30 0.85
N GLU A 285 13.05 -13.84 1.43
CA GLU A 285 14.17 -14.66 1.89
C GLU A 285 13.95 -15.23 3.30
N ILE A 286 13.42 -14.42 4.23
CA ILE A 286 13.02 -14.87 5.57
C ILE A 286 11.97 -16.00 5.48
N ASN A 287 11.06 -15.92 4.50
CA ASN A 287 10.10 -16.98 4.22
C ASN A 287 10.62 -18.04 3.23
N GLY A 288 11.80 -17.81 2.67
CA GLY A 288 12.48 -18.61 1.65
C GLY A 288 13.51 -19.58 2.24
N THR A 289 14.57 -19.83 1.45
CA THR A 289 15.67 -20.74 1.80
C THR A 289 17.01 -20.05 1.91
N THR A 290 17.12 -18.82 1.42
CA THR A 290 18.33 -18.00 1.40
C THR A 290 18.48 -17.22 2.71
N ASP A 291 19.68 -16.73 2.97
CA ASP A 291 19.99 -15.89 4.13
C ASP A 291 19.85 -14.42 3.72
N PRO A 292 18.86 -13.66 4.24
CA PRO A 292 18.56 -12.28 3.84
C PRO A 292 19.68 -11.27 4.15
N THR A 293 20.76 -11.72 4.79
CA THR A 293 21.92 -10.90 5.13
C THR A 293 23.15 -11.21 4.26
N LYS A 294 23.01 -12.12 3.30
CA LYS A 294 24.07 -12.65 2.43
C LYS A 294 23.58 -12.72 0.99
N ALA A 295 24.05 -11.78 0.19
CA ALA A 295 23.69 -11.73 -1.24
C ALA A 295 24.07 -13.00 -2.04
N ASP A 296 24.93 -13.84 -1.48
CA ASP A 296 25.38 -15.13 -1.99
C ASP A 296 25.40 -16.06 -0.76
N THR A 297 24.34 -16.85 -0.62
CA THR A 297 24.05 -17.62 0.60
C THR A 297 25.10 -18.71 0.81
N ASP A 298 25.45 -19.43 -0.25
CA ASP A 298 26.38 -20.57 -0.19
C ASP A 298 27.86 -20.21 -0.43
N ASP A 299 28.13 -18.97 -0.84
CA ASP A 299 29.45 -18.38 -1.09
C ASP A 299 30.18 -18.95 -2.34
N ASP A 300 29.45 -19.29 -3.41
CA ASP A 300 29.99 -19.83 -4.67
C ASP A 300 30.45 -18.74 -5.68
N GLY A 301 30.01 -17.50 -5.47
CA GLY A 301 30.29 -16.33 -6.30
C GLY A 301 29.17 -15.90 -7.24
N ILE A 302 27.98 -16.50 -7.16
CA ILE A 302 26.74 -16.09 -7.81
C ILE A 302 25.78 -15.57 -6.73
N SER A 303 25.00 -14.53 -7.03
CA SER A 303 24.01 -14.05 -6.05
C SER A 303 22.76 -14.92 -6.05
N ASP A 304 22.04 -14.98 -4.93
CA ASP A 304 20.87 -15.85 -4.77
C ASP A 304 19.79 -15.54 -5.81
N ARG A 305 19.56 -14.25 -6.07
CA ARG A 305 18.70 -13.76 -7.14
C ARG A 305 19.14 -14.24 -8.52
N GLU A 306 20.44 -14.25 -8.76
CA GLU A 306 21.04 -14.62 -10.04
C GLU A 306 20.95 -16.13 -10.29
N GLU A 307 21.14 -16.93 -9.26
CA GLU A 307 20.95 -18.38 -9.25
C GLU A 307 19.49 -18.77 -9.48
N GLY A 308 18.56 -18.16 -8.77
CA GLY A 308 17.13 -18.37 -8.99
C GLY A 308 16.68 -18.07 -10.44
N ASN A 309 17.35 -17.14 -11.12
CA ASN A 309 17.11 -16.87 -12.54
C ASN A 309 17.73 -17.92 -13.48
N ARG A 310 18.81 -18.59 -13.06
CA ARG A 310 19.50 -19.66 -13.81
C ARG A 310 18.88 -21.04 -13.56
N GLY A 311 18.26 -21.21 -12.39
CA GLY A 311 17.73 -22.49 -11.93
C GLY A 311 18.73 -23.35 -11.17
N THR A 312 19.86 -22.78 -10.74
CA THR A 312 20.75 -23.38 -9.74
C THR A 312 20.14 -23.29 -8.34
N ASP A 313 20.69 -24.01 -7.37
CA ASP A 313 20.23 -24.02 -5.98
C ASP A 313 21.07 -23.05 -5.13
N PRO A 314 20.51 -21.90 -4.69
CA PRO A 314 21.26 -20.87 -3.95
C PRO A 314 21.84 -21.27 -2.60
N THR A 315 21.58 -22.50 -2.17
CA THR A 315 22.06 -23.04 -0.91
C THR A 315 23.06 -24.17 -1.10
N ASN A 316 23.47 -24.42 -2.34
CA ASN A 316 24.31 -25.53 -2.72
C ASN A 316 25.31 -25.14 -3.82
N LEU A 317 26.55 -24.91 -3.38
CA LEU A 317 27.71 -24.51 -4.17
C LEU A 317 27.91 -25.24 -5.51
N ASP A 318 27.40 -26.48 -5.65
CA ASP A 318 27.61 -27.42 -6.75
C ASP A 318 26.27 -28.11 -7.04
N THR A 319 25.45 -27.49 -7.90
CA THR A 319 24.04 -27.85 -8.11
C THR A 319 23.88 -29.24 -8.71
N ASP A 320 24.73 -29.61 -9.67
CA ASP A 320 24.65 -30.89 -10.35
C ASP A 320 25.52 -32.00 -9.73
N GLY A 321 26.43 -31.64 -8.82
CA GLY A 321 27.21 -32.58 -8.00
C GLY A 321 28.44 -33.13 -8.71
N ASP A 322 28.98 -32.38 -9.68
CA ASP A 322 30.09 -32.75 -10.53
C ASP A 322 31.47 -32.46 -9.89
N GLY A 323 31.49 -31.58 -8.89
CA GLY A 323 32.65 -31.20 -8.11
C GLY A 323 33.29 -29.86 -8.50
N LEU A 324 32.75 -29.16 -9.51
CA LEU A 324 32.92 -27.73 -9.72
C LEU A 324 31.80 -26.98 -8.99
N SER A 325 32.07 -25.71 -8.65
CA SER A 325 31.00 -24.85 -8.15
C SER A 325 30.29 -24.17 -9.30
N ASP A 326 29.01 -23.84 -9.15
CA ASP A 326 28.22 -23.21 -10.20
C ASP A 326 28.90 -21.90 -10.66
N GLY A 327 29.43 -21.13 -9.71
CA GLY A 327 30.24 -19.93 -9.95
C GLY A 327 31.54 -20.19 -10.72
N ASP A 328 32.23 -21.30 -10.50
CA ASP A 328 33.43 -21.68 -11.26
C ASP A 328 33.10 -22.17 -12.67
N GLU A 329 32.00 -22.88 -12.82
CA GLU A 329 31.49 -23.32 -14.12
C GLU A 329 31.09 -22.13 -14.99
N LEU A 330 30.39 -21.14 -14.44
CA LEU A 330 30.09 -19.91 -15.18
C LEU A 330 31.35 -19.16 -15.62
N LYS A 331 32.43 -19.19 -14.82
CA LYS A 331 33.73 -18.60 -15.22
C LYS A 331 34.38 -19.38 -16.36
N LYS A 332 34.24 -20.71 -16.38
CA LYS A 332 34.71 -21.59 -17.46
C LYS A 332 33.80 -21.57 -18.69
N GLY A 333 32.54 -21.19 -18.52
CA GLY A 333 31.49 -21.21 -19.52
C GLY A 333 30.72 -22.53 -19.62
N SER A 334 30.96 -23.49 -18.72
CA SER A 334 30.17 -24.72 -18.59
C SER A 334 28.77 -24.43 -18.00
N ASP A 335 27.90 -25.45 -18.01
CA ASP A 335 26.50 -25.37 -17.60
C ASP A 335 26.32 -26.01 -16.20
N PRO A 336 26.09 -25.23 -15.14
CA PRO A 336 25.98 -25.71 -13.75
C PRO A 336 24.85 -26.69 -13.42
N LEU A 337 24.09 -27.06 -14.43
CA LEU A 337 22.97 -28.00 -14.33
C LEU A 337 23.31 -29.34 -14.98
N LYS A 338 24.55 -29.53 -15.42
CA LYS A 338 25.01 -30.74 -16.14
C LYS A 338 26.44 -31.11 -15.78
N GLU A 339 26.57 -32.30 -15.17
CA GLU A 339 27.87 -32.92 -14.86
C GLU A 339 28.82 -33.09 -16.08
N ASP A 340 28.32 -32.92 -17.31
CA ASP A 340 29.03 -33.05 -18.58
C ASP A 340 28.33 -32.12 -19.57
N THR A 341 28.90 -30.93 -19.76
CA THR A 341 28.23 -29.83 -20.47
C THR A 341 28.03 -30.11 -21.95
N ASP A 342 29.03 -30.70 -22.61
CA ASP A 342 29.03 -30.93 -24.05
C ASP A 342 28.63 -32.36 -24.46
N GLY A 343 28.58 -33.28 -23.50
CA GLY A 343 28.06 -34.64 -23.63
C GLY A 343 29.03 -35.62 -24.25
N ASP A 344 30.35 -35.40 -24.15
CA ASP A 344 31.38 -36.31 -24.68
C ASP A 344 31.65 -37.53 -23.79
N GLY A 345 31.17 -37.49 -22.53
CA GLY A 345 31.31 -38.53 -21.52
C GLY A 345 32.44 -38.30 -20.51
N VAL A 346 33.15 -37.18 -20.59
CA VAL A 346 34.05 -36.66 -19.56
C VAL A 346 33.31 -35.59 -18.76
N ASN A 347 33.55 -35.59 -17.46
CA ASN A 347 32.90 -34.68 -16.53
C ASN A 347 33.63 -33.32 -16.52
N ASP A 348 32.92 -32.21 -16.38
CA ASP A 348 33.48 -30.85 -16.57
C ASP A 348 34.64 -30.53 -15.61
N LEU A 349 34.67 -31.14 -14.42
CA LEU A 349 35.82 -31.04 -13.50
C LEU A 349 37.12 -31.60 -14.10
N LEU A 350 37.01 -32.66 -14.89
CA LEU A 350 38.13 -33.41 -15.47
C LEU A 350 38.37 -33.08 -16.95
N ASP A 351 37.47 -32.34 -17.58
CA ASP A 351 37.54 -31.98 -18.98
C ASP A 351 38.38 -30.69 -19.18
N ALA A 352 39.43 -30.79 -20.01
CA ALA A 352 40.25 -29.64 -20.38
C ALA A 352 39.49 -28.67 -21.32
N PHE A 353 38.52 -29.17 -22.08
CA PHE A 353 37.66 -28.43 -23.00
C PHE A 353 36.17 -28.75 -22.79
N PRO A 354 35.55 -28.32 -21.66
CA PRO A 354 34.15 -28.66 -21.31
C PRO A 354 33.04 -28.21 -22.29
N LEU A 355 33.41 -27.57 -23.40
CA LEU A 355 32.51 -26.98 -24.39
C LEU A 355 32.75 -27.55 -25.80
N ASP A 356 33.69 -28.47 -25.96
CA ASP A 356 34.04 -29.10 -27.22
C ASP A 356 34.01 -30.62 -27.10
N ALA A 357 32.86 -31.21 -27.46
CA ALA A 357 32.67 -32.65 -27.35
C ALA A 357 33.57 -33.53 -28.26
N SER A 358 34.54 -32.92 -28.95
CA SER A 358 35.59 -33.59 -29.70
C SER A 358 36.97 -33.51 -29.05
N GLU A 359 37.14 -32.83 -27.92
CA GLU A 359 38.41 -32.68 -27.21
C GLU A 359 38.17 -32.75 -25.70
N SER A 360 38.93 -33.55 -24.96
CA SER A 360 38.83 -33.58 -23.50
C SER A 360 40.16 -33.66 -22.76
N LEU A 361 41.27 -33.79 -23.49
CA LEU A 361 42.63 -33.84 -22.95
C LEU A 361 43.48 -32.76 -23.61
N ASP A 362 44.33 -32.14 -22.80
CA ASP A 362 45.39 -31.19 -23.18
C ASP A 362 46.65 -31.64 -22.43
N THR A 363 47.40 -32.57 -23.00
CA THR A 363 48.49 -33.26 -22.29
C THR A 363 49.63 -32.31 -21.91
N ASP A 364 49.96 -31.35 -22.77
CA ASP A 364 51.05 -30.40 -22.55
C ASP A 364 50.60 -29.04 -21.99
N LEU A 365 49.29 -28.81 -21.90
CA LEU A 365 48.64 -27.59 -21.40
C LEU A 365 48.92 -26.36 -22.27
N ASP A 366 49.09 -26.54 -23.58
CA ASP A 366 49.28 -25.42 -24.52
C ASP A 366 47.97 -24.77 -24.99
N GLY A 367 46.83 -25.39 -24.66
CA GLY A 367 45.48 -24.96 -25.01
C GLY A 367 44.94 -25.56 -26.32
N THR A 368 45.64 -26.52 -26.93
CA THR A 368 45.18 -27.32 -28.06
C THR A 368 44.85 -28.73 -27.58
N GLY A 369 43.65 -29.22 -27.89
CA GLY A 369 43.27 -30.57 -27.48
C GLY A 369 43.97 -31.65 -28.29
N ASN A 370 44.23 -32.79 -27.67
CA ASN A 370 45.02 -33.88 -28.26
C ASN A 370 44.46 -34.43 -29.59
N ASN A 371 43.17 -34.32 -29.90
CA ASN A 371 42.67 -34.78 -31.22
C ASN A 371 43.00 -33.78 -32.35
N ALA A 372 43.35 -32.53 -32.00
CA ALA A 372 43.74 -31.46 -32.91
C ALA A 372 45.24 -31.13 -32.87
N ASP A 373 45.92 -31.42 -31.77
CA ASP A 373 47.37 -31.32 -31.63
C ASP A 373 48.07 -32.40 -32.50
N GLU A 374 49.25 -32.07 -33.02
CA GLU A 374 50.10 -33.01 -33.77
C GLU A 374 51.31 -33.49 -32.94
N ASP A 375 51.51 -32.96 -31.72
CA ASP A 375 52.64 -33.18 -30.80
C ASP A 375 52.15 -33.10 -29.33
N ASP A 376 51.34 -34.07 -28.93
CA ASP A 376 50.52 -34.06 -27.68
C ASP A 376 51.29 -33.75 -26.39
N ASP A 377 52.58 -34.09 -26.30
CA ASP A 377 53.41 -33.87 -25.11
C ASP A 377 54.49 -32.79 -25.29
N ASN A 378 54.55 -32.19 -26.49
CA ASN A 378 55.41 -31.09 -26.90
C ASN A 378 56.89 -31.31 -26.59
N ASP A 379 57.31 -32.58 -26.67
CA ASP A 379 58.70 -32.98 -26.64
C ASP A 379 59.41 -32.64 -27.97
N GLY A 380 58.61 -32.44 -29.03
CA GLY A 380 59.02 -32.02 -30.36
C GLY A 380 59.10 -33.16 -31.39
N ILE A 381 58.64 -34.37 -31.07
CA ILE A 381 58.40 -35.48 -31.99
C ILE A 381 56.89 -35.57 -32.22
N LEU A 382 56.46 -35.43 -33.49
CA LEU A 382 55.03 -35.52 -33.82
C LEU A 382 54.45 -36.90 -33.48
N ASP A 383 53.18 -36.97 -33.09
CA ASP A 383 52.47 -38.21 -32.73
C ASP A 383 52.50 -39.27 -33.84
N VAL A 384 52.56 -38.83 -35.09
CA VAL A 384 52.64 -39.70 -36.27
C VAL A 384 54.01 -40.38 -36.42
N ASP A 385 55.06 -39.78 -35.86
CA ASP A 385 56.44 -40.24 -35.93
C ASP A 385 56.85 -41.02 -34.66
N GLU A 386 56.25 -40.71 -33.51
CA GLU A 386 56.38 -41.39 -32.21
C GLU A 386 56.34 -42.93 -32.28
N PRO A 387 55.32 -43.60 -32.89
CA PRO A 387 55.31 -45.05 -33.05
C PRO A 387 56.48 -45.64 -33.85
N VAL A 388 57.15 -44.83 -34.68
CA VAL A 388 58.34 -45.24 -35.44
C VAL A 388 59.56 -45.34 -34.52
N PHE A 389 59.65 -44.44 -33.54
CA PHE A 389 60.71 -44.40 -32.55
C PHE A 389 60.42 -45.30 -31.34
N GLY A 390 59.15 -45.64 -31.12
CA GLY A 390 58.69 -46.52 -30.05
C GLY A 390 58.43 -45.79 -28.73
N THR A 391 58.41 -44.46 -28.78
CA THR A 391 58.10 -43.52 -27.70
C THR A 391 56.58 -43.38 -27.53
N ASP A 392 56.15 -42.73 -26.45
CA ASP A 392 54.75 -42.64 -26.03
C ASP A 392 54.14 -41.25 -26.26
N PRO A 393 53.11 -41.13 -27.15
CA PRO A 393 52.26 -39.97 -27.41
C PRO A 393 52.28 -38.80 -26.46
N LEU A 394 52.08 -39.21 -25.21
CA LEU A 394 51.56 -38.43 -24.11
C LEU A 394 52.64 -38.21 -23.03
N LYS A 395 53.90 -38.56 -23.32
CA LYS A 395 55.00 -38.51 -22.36
C LYS A 395 56.27 -37.99 -23.02
N ASN A 396 56.55 -36.73 -22.70
CA ASN A 396 57.75 -36.08 -23.19
C ASN A 396 59.07 -36.79 -22.85
N ASP A 397 59.08 -37.68 -21.86
CA ASP A 397 60.18 -38.53 -21.42
C ASP A 397 59.62 -39.93 -21.20
N THR A 398 59.76 -40.81 -22.20
CA THR A 398 59.10 -42.12 -22.22
C THR A 398 59.62 -43.05 -21.12
N ASP A 399 60.90 -42.96 -20.76
CA ASP A 399 61.53 -43.86 -19.77
C ASP A 399 61.76 -43.24 -18.38
N GLY A 400 61.53 -41.93 -18.25
CA GLY A 400 61.50 -41.18 -16.99
C GLY A 400 62.88 -40.90 -16.42
N ASP A 401 63.89 -40.71 -17.26
CA ASP A 401 65.28 -40.53 -16.86
C ASP A 401 65.76 -39.08 -16.79
N GLY A 402 64.89 -38.15 -17.24
CA GLY A 402 65.08 -36.71 -17.19
C GLY A 402 65.55 -36.07 -18.50
N LEU A 403 65.62 -36.82 -19.60
CA LEU A 403 65.75 -36.28 -20.96
C LEU A 403 64.46 -36.49 -21.74
N SER A 404 64.11 -35.52 -22.60
CA SER A 404 63.00 -35.74 -23.51
C SER A 404 63.40 -36.66 -24.65
N ASP A 405 62.45 -37.38 -25.22
CA ASP A 405 62.70 -38.36 -26.27
C ASP A 405 63.40 -37.73 -27.47
N LYS A 406 62.99 -36.52 -27.88
CA LYS A 406 63.69 -35.73 -28.89
C LYS A 406 65.13 -35.38 -28.51
N THR A 407 65.35 -34.97 -27.26
CA THR A 407 66.68 -34.60 -26.77
C THR A 407 67.62 -35.80 -26.82
N GLU A 408 67.10 -36.98 -26.55
CA GLU A 408 67.83 -38.23 -26.63
C GLU A 408 68.15 -38.63 -28.06
N GLN A 409 67.21 -38.47 -29.00
CA GLN A 409 67.49 -38.63 -30.42
C GLN A 409 68.61 -37.70 -30.90
N GLU A 410 68.62 -36.45 -30.44
CA GLU A 410 69.66 -35.47 -30.78
C GLU A 410 71.03 -35.83 -30.18
N LYS A 411 71.04 -36.38 -28.95
CA LYS A 411 72.27 -36.83 -28.26
C LYS A 411 72.73 -38.23 -28.70
N GLY A 412 71.86 -39.01 -29.31
CA GLY A 412 72.07 -40.39 -29.73
C GLY A 412 71.93 -41.43 -28.61
N SER A 413 71.37 -41.08 -27.45
CA SER A 413 70.89 -42.05 -26.45
C SER A 413 69.57 -42.67 -26.92
N ASN A 414 69.08 -43.66 -26.20
CA ASN A 414 67.90 -44.43 -26.55
C ASN A 414 66.72 -44.01 -25.66
N PRO A 415 65.67 -43.37 -26.23
CA PRO A 415 64.47 -42.89 -25.52
C PRO A 415 63.66 -43.91 -24.71
N LEU A 416 64.03 -45.19 -24.78
CA LEU A 416 63.31 -46.30 -24.16
C LEU A 416 64.14 -46.97 -23.05
N LEU A 417 65.33 -46.44 -22.77
CA LEU A 417 66.26 -46.97 -21.80
C LEU A 417 66.85 -45.84 -20.98
N ALA A 418 66.37 -45.75 -19.74
CA ALA A 418 66.84 -44.79 -18.75
C ALA A 418 68.33 -44.90 -18.37
N ASP A 419 69.13 -45.73 -19.05
CA ASP A 419 70.59 -45.89 -18.97
C ASP A 419 71.02 -46.61 -20.26
N SER A 420 71.26 -45.82 -21.31
CA SER A 420 71.48 -46.33 -22.66
C SER A 420 72.77 -47.12 -22.82
N ASP A 421 73.80 -46.81 -22.02
CA ASP A 421 75.10 -47.45 -22.11
C ASP A 421 75.37 -48.52 -21.03
N GLY A 422 74.46 -48.64 -20.06
CA GLY A 422 74.42 -49.66 -19.03
C GLY A 422 75.49 -49.49 -17.95
N ASP A 423 75.99 -48.27 -17.74
CA ASP A 423 77.02 -48.00 -16.73
C ASP A 423 76.47 -47.78 -15.31
N GLY A 424 75.14 -47.66 -15.17
CA GLY A 424 74.44 -47.45 -13.90
C GLY A 424 74.18 -45.99 -13.57
N ARG A 425 74.32 -45.06 -14.52
CA ARG A 425 73.78 -43.70 -14.46
C ARG A 425 72.68 -43.52 -15.50
N GLN A 426 71.70 -42.71 -15.15
CA GLN A 426 70.66 -42.34 -16.09
C GLN A 426 71.18 -41.34 -17.13
N ASP A 427 70.64 -41.36 -18.34
CA ASP A 427 71.13 -40.54 -19.45
C ASP A 427 70.93 -39.04 -19.15
N GLY A 428 69.85 -38.68 -18.46
CA GLY A 428 69.63 -37.33 -17.92
C GLY A 428 70.65 -36.85 -16.89
N GLU A 429 71.29 -37.77 -16.16
CA GLU A 429 72.35 -37.47 -15.19
C GLU A 429 73.76 -37.72 -15.73
N ASP A 430 73.89 -38.35 -16.90
CA ASP A 430 75.17 -38.68 -17.51
C ASP A 430 75.65 -37.61 -18.50
N SER A 431 76.90 -37.21 -18.32
CA SER A 431 77.61 -36.35 -19.26
C SER A 431 77.94 -37.04 -20.59
N ARG A 432 77.91 -38.38 -20.64
CA ARG A 432 78.26 -39.19 -21.82
C ARG A 432 77.30 -40.38 -22.01
N PRO A 433 75.98 -40.13 -22.18
CA PRO A 433 74.89 -41.12 -22.09
C PRO A 433 74.93 -42.25 -23.15
N THR A 434 75.90 -42.23 -24.05
CA THR A 434 76.06 -43.25 -25.11
C THR A 434 77.35 -44.05 -24.94
N ALA A 435 78.11 -43.84 -23.86
CA ALA A 435 79.48 -44.30 -23.74
C ALA A 435 79.92 -44.58 -22.30
N ALA A 436 79.64 -45.82 -21.88
CA ALA A 436 79.81 -46.30 -20.51
C ALA A 436 81.07 -45.76 -19.84
N ASP A 437 80.88 -45.05 -18.73
CA ASP A 437 81.97 -44.64 -17.87
C ASP A 437 82.73 -45.88 -17.44
N ARG A 438 84.05 -45.86 -17.67
CA ARG A 438 84.93 -46.84 -17.03
C ARG A 438 84.91 -46.56 -15.54
N PHE A 439 84.05 -47.26 -14.82
CA PHE A 439 84.06 -47.34 -13.36
C PHE A 439 85.49 -47.60 -12.90
N ASP A 440 86.14 -46.57 -12.36
CA ASP A 440 87.49 -46.65 -11.87
C ASP A 440 87.43 -47.46 -10.57
N TYR A 441 87.59 -48.79 -10.67
CA TYR A 441 87.56 -49.80 -9.59
C TYR A 441 88.45 -49.49 -8.36
N LYS A 442 89.19 -48.37 -8.36
CA LYS A 442 90.09 -47.93 -7.30
C LYS A 442 89.43 -47.71 -5.95
N LYS A 443 88.13 -47.33 -5.87
CA LYS A 443 87.51 -47.02 -4.57
C LYS A 443 87.04 -48.26 -3.78
N ILE A 444 86.56 -49.32 -4.44
CA ILE A 444 86.06 -50.53 -3.75
C ILE A 444 87.21 -51.34 -3.11
N VAL A 445 88.37 -51.40 -3.76
CA VAL A 445 89.57 -52.07 -3.21
C VAL A 445 90.10 -51.35 -1.96
N GLN A 446 89.91 -50.04 -1.84
CA GLN A 446 90.40 -49.26 -0.71
C GLN A 446 89.64 -49.55 0.60
N TRP A 447 88.32 -49.76 0.54
CA TRP A 447 87.52 -50.10 1.73
C TRP A 447 87.67 -51.57 2.15
N GLY A 448 87.83 -52.49 1.19
CA GLY A 448 88.16 -53.89 1.50
C GLY A 448 89.50 -54.06 2.21
N ALA A 449 90.52 -53.29 1.80
CA ALA A 449 91.83 -53.28 2.47
C ALA A 449 91.76 -52.65 3.88
N PHE A 450 90.96 -51.60 4.07
CA PHE A 450 90.75 -50.98 5.39
C PHE A 450 90.01 -51.90 6.36
N GLY A 451 88.96 -52.60 5.90
CA GLY A 451 88.22 -53.59 6.70
C GLY A 451 89.11 -54.77 7.13
N SER A 452 89.96 -55.27 6.23
CA SER A 452 90.90 -56.35 6.55
C SER A 452 91.99 -55.91 7.55
N LEU A 453 92.48 -54.66 7.45
CA LEU A 453 93.45 -54.10 8.39
C LEU A 453 92.84 -53.94 9.80
N ILE A 454 91.60 -53.47 9.91
CA ILE A 454 90.90 -53.37 11.20
C ILE A 454 90.69 -54.74 11.82
N LEU A 455 90.27 -55.75 11.03
CA LEU A 455 90.10 -57.12 11.52
C LEU A 455 91.43 -57.71 12.01
N PHE A 456 92.54 -57.43 11.30
CA PHE A 456 93.89 -57.85 11.68
C PHE A 456 94.36 -57.19 12.99
N ILE A 457 94.11 -55.88 13.17
CA ILE A 457 94.45 -55.16 14.40
C ILE A 457 93.65 -55.72 15.59
N VAL A 458 92.36 -56.00 15.42
CA VAL A 458 91.53 -56.63 16.48
C VAL A 458 92.08 -58.02 16.81
N PHE A 459 92.40 -58.83 15.81
CA PHE A 459 92.92 -60.18 16.01
C PHE A 459 94.29 -60.18 16.72
N MET A 460 95.20 -59.28 16.32
CA MET A 460 96.50 -59.11 16.98
C MET A 460 96.39 -58.56 18.41
N SER A 461 95.42 -57.68 18.66
CA SER A 461 95.14 -57.15 20.01
C SER A 461 94.63 -58.26 20.94
N VAL A 462 93.74 -59.13 20.45
CA VAL A 462 93.28 -60.32 21.19
C VAL A 462 94.39 -61.34 21.40
N TYR A 463 95.26 -61.55 20.40
CA TYR A 463 96.43 -62.44 20.52
C TYR A 463 97.45 -61.93 21.55
N ALA A 464 97.76 -60.63 21.54
CA ALA A 464 98.64 -60.00 22.53
C ALA A 464 98.07 -60.10 23.95
N TYR A 465 96.76 -59.86 24.13
CA TYR A 465 96.08 -59.99 25.42
C TYR A 465 96.11 -61.41 25.99
N LYS A 466 96.07 -62.45 25.15
CA LYS A 466 96.19 -63.85 25.59
C LYS A 466 97.62 -64.26 25.96
N ARG A 467 98.64 -63.66 25.33
CA ARG A 467 100.05 -64.02 25.56
C ARG A 467 100.59 -63.54 26.91
N GLU A 468 100.01 -62.49 27.50
CA GLU A 468 100.44 -61.99 28.82
C GLU A 468 99.83 -62.77 30.01
N ARG A 469 99.00 -63.79 29.76
CA ARG A 469 98.36 -64.61 30.82
C ARG A 469 98.77 -66.08 30.85
N TYR A 470 99.83 -66.47 30.14
CA TYR A 470 100.37 -67.84 30.18
C TYR A 470 101.89 -67.87 30.28
#